data_AF-A0A4C1STM0-F1
#
_entry.id   AF-A0A4C1STM0-F1
#
_cell.length_a   1.000
_cell.length_b   1.000
_cell.length_c   1.000
_cell.angle_alpha   90.00
_cell.angle_beta   90.00
_cell.angle_gamma   90.00
#
_symmetry.space_group_name_H-M   'P 1'
#
loop_
_entity.id
_entity.type
_entity.pdbx_description
1 polymer ?
#
loop_
_entity_poly.entity_id
_entity_poly.type
_entity_poly.pdbx_seq_one_letter_code
_entity_poly.pdbx_strand_id
1 'polypeptide(L)'
;MDYGFHAPTMSWPVAGTLMIEPTESEDKEELDRFCDAMISIRTEIGEIEAGRMDKNINPLKMAPHTQSQVISENWCRPYSRELAAFPAVFVRPESKIWPTVARIDDAYGDKHLVCTCPNFTDL
;
A
#
# COMPACT_ATOMS: atom_id res chain seq x y z
N MET A 1 3.06 1.27 1.70
CA MET A 1 2.53 0.49 2.85
C MET A 1 2.86 -0.99 2.75
N ASP A 2 2.45 -1.70 1.69
CA ASP A 2 2.73 -3.16 1.60
C ASP A 2 4.23 -3.49 1.56
N TYR A 3 5.05 -2.60 0.99
CA TYR A 3 6.51 -2.64 1.01
C TYR A 3 7.16 -2.17 2.34
N GLY A 4 6.38 -1.83 3.37
CA GLY A 4 6.89 -1.34 4.66
C GLY A 4 7.09 0.19 4.76
N PHE A 5 6.93 0.93 3.68
CA PHE A 5 7.10 2.39 3.67
C PHE A 5 5.80 3.17 3.88
N HIS A 6 5.90 4.29 4.60
CA HIS A 6 4.94 5.40 4.50
C HIS A 6 5.08 6.06 3.12
N ALA A 7 3.99 6.59 2.56
CA ALA A 7 4.05 7.29 1.28
C ALA A 7 4.81 8.62 1.43
N PRO A 8 5.58 9.06 0.41
CA PRO A 8 6.10 10.42 0.38
C PRO A 8 4.97 11.44 0.23
N THR A 9 5.31 12.73 0.18
CA THR A 9 4.32 13.80 -0.06
C THR A 9 3.58 13.55 -1.38
N MET A 10 2.25 13.50 -1.31
CA MET A 10 1.38 13.15 -2.44
C MET A 10 0.71 14.39 -3.05
N SER A 11 0.72 14.49 -4.38
CA SER A 11 0.00 15.50 -5.17
C SER A 11 0.32 16.96 -4.87
N TRP A 12 1.50 17.23 -4.30
CA TRP A 12 2.03 18.57 -4.08
C TRP A 12 3.55 18.58 -4.32
N PRO A 13 4.13 19.64 -4.93
CA PRO A 13 3.47 20.85 -5.43
C PRO A 13 2.75 20.66 -6.76
N VAL A 14 2.89 19.50 -7.41
CA VAL A 14 2.22 19.16 -8.66
C VAL A 14 1.19 18.05 -8.42
N ALA A 15 -0.03 18.25 -8.90
CA ALA A 15 -1.10 17.26 -8.77
C ALA A 15 -0.72 15.94 -9.47
N GLY A 16 -0.95 14.80 -8.81
CA GLY A 16 -0.65 13.48 -9.36
C GLY A 16 0.83 13.06 -9.31
N THR A 17 1.71 13.86 -8.71
CA THR A 17 3.12 13.50 -8.51
C THR A 17 3.42 13.12 -7.06
N LEU A 18 4.59 12.52 -6.84
CA LEU A 18 5.15 12.26 -5.51
C LEU A 18 6.40 13.13 -5.33
N MET A 19 6.54 13.78 -4.17
CA MET A 19 7.73 14.54 -3.79
C MET A 19 8.44 13.85 -2.62
N ILE A 20 9.69 13.43 -2.84
CA ILE A 20 10.46 12.58 -1.93
C ILE A 20 11.61 13.40 -1.33
N GLU A 21 11.73 13.38 -0.01
CA GLU A 21 12.83 13.97 0.75
C GLU A 21 13.32 12.93 1.77
N PRO A 22 14.53 12.34 1.57
CA PRO A 22 15.03 11.29 2.46
C PRO A 22 15.60 11.83 3.78
N THR A 23 15.99 13.10 3.84
CA THR A 23 16.86 13.67 4.89
C THR A 23 18.26 13.04 4.94
N GLU A 24 19.15 13.66 5.70
CA GLU A 24 20.54 13.21 5.91
C GLU A 24 20.67 12.08 6.94
N SER A 25 19.59 11.78 7.68
CA SER A 25 19.62 10.80 8.77
C SER A 25 19.48 9.36 8.29
N GLU A 26 18.99 9.16 7.06
CA GLU A 26 18.78 7.84 6.49
C GLU A 26 20.06 7.31 5.82
N ASP A 27 20.42 6.07 6.16
CA ASP A 27 21.58 5.42 5.57
C ASP A 27 21.31 4.97 4.13
N LYS A 28 22.38 4.65 3.40
CA LYS A 28 22.26 4.22 1.99
C LYS A 28 21.38 2.97 1.85
N GLU A 29 21.39 2.06 2.82
CA GLU A 29 20.65 0.81 2.72
C GLU A 29 19.13 1.06 2.75
N GLU A 30 18.66 1.98 3.60
CA GLU A 30 17.25 2.39 3.61
C GLU A 30 16.85 3.12 2.33
N LEU A 31 17.73 3.99 1.80
CA LEU A 31 17.49 4.65 0.52
C LEU A 31 17.36 3.64 -0.63
N ASP A 32 18.25 2.63 -0.66
CA ASP A 32 18.22 1.57 -1.66
C ASP A 32 16.93 0.75 -1.53
N ARG A 33 16.50 0.37 -0.32
CA ARG A 33 15.22 -0.34 -0.10
C ARG A 33 14.03 0.45 -0.63
N PHE A 34 13.99 1.77 -0.40
CA PHE A 34 12.93 2.62 -0.91
C PHE A 34 12.95 2.71 -2.46
N CYS A 35 14.14 2.87 -3.05
CA CYS A 35 14.30 2.89 -4.51
C CYS A 35 13.88 1.57 -5.15
N ASP A 36 14.29 0.45 -4.56
CA ASP A 36 13.92 -0.90 -5.01
C ASP A 36 12.41 -1.14 -4.91
N ALA A 37 11.76 -0.66 -3.84
CA ALA A 37 10.30 -0.69 -3.73
C ALA A 37 9.65 0.06 -4.91
N MET A 38 10.14 1.25 -5.25
CA MET A 38 9.61 2.05 -6.36
C MET A 38 9.86 1.40 -7.73
N ILE A 39 11.02 0.76 -7.93
CA ILE A 39 11.33 0.00 -9.14
C ILE A 39 10.42 -1.23 -9.27
N SER A 40 10.16 -1.93 -8.18
CA SER A 40 9.23 -3.06 -8.14
C SER A 40 7.80 -2.62 -8.47
N ILE A 41 7.33 -1.52 -7.85
CA ILE A 41 6.04 -0.89 -8.17
C ILE A 41 5.98 -0.48 -9.65
N ARG A 42 7.06 0.05 -10.23
CA ARG A 42 7.10 0.36 -11.67
C ARG A 42 6.95 -0.92 -12.52
N THR A 43 7.53 -2.03 -12.09
CA THR A 43 7.35 -3.33 -12.74
C THR A 43 5.88 -3.77 -12.68
N GLU A 44 5.23 -3.68 -11.51
CA GLU A 44 3.80 -3.97 -11.37
C GLU A 44 2.93 -3.12 -12.31
N ILE A 45 3.23 -1.83 -12.45
CA ILE A 45 2.57 -0.95 -13.43
C ILE A 45 2.80 -1.49 -14.86
N GLY A 46 4.02 -1.91 -15.18
CA GLY A 46 4.38 -2.46 -16.49
C GLY A 46 3.63 -3.76 -16.82
N GLU A 47 3.39 -4.62 -15.82
CA GLU A 47 2.59 -5.84 -15.97
C GLU A 47 1.13 -5.52 -16.32
N ILE A 48 0.56 -4.47 -15.73
CA ILE A 48 -0.80 -3.99 -16.04
C ILE A 48 -0.83 -3.37 -17.44
N GLU A 49 0.16 -2.53 -17.78
CA GLU A 49 0.29 -1.90 -19.11
C GLU A 49 0.35 -2.96 -20.23
N ALA A 50 1.09 -4.04 -19.99
CA ALA A 50 1.23 -5.16 -20.92
C ALA A 50 0.06 -6.15 -20.90
N GLY A 51 -0.96 -5.94 -20.05
CA GLY A 51 -2.12 -6.82 -19.94
C GLY A 51 -1.83 -8.18 -19.27
N ARG A 52 -0.72 -8.31 -18.56
CA ARG A 52 -0.35 -9.52 -17.79
C ARG A 52 -1.01 -9.56 -16.41
N MET A 53 -1.44 -8.40 -15.89
CA MET A 53 -2.27 -8.29 -14.69
C MET A 53 -3.63 -7.65 -15.01
N ASP A 54 -4.66 -8.05 -14.26
CA ASP A 54 -5.99 -7.46 -14.37
C ASP A 54 -5.95 -5.95 -14.04
N LYS A 55 -6.63 -5.12 -14.82
CA LYS A 55 -6.59 -3.66 -14.67
C LYS A 55 -7.29 -3.15 -13.41
N ASN A 56 -8.28 -3.90 -12.91
CA ASN A 56 -9.13 -3.53 -11.79
C ASN A 56 -8.76 -4.28 -10.51
N ILE A 57 -8.32 -5.53 -10.62
CA ILE A 57 -7.99 -6.42 -9.50
C ILE A 57 -6.50 -6.79 -9.55
N ASN A 58 -5.66 -5.86 -9.13
CA ASN A 58 -4.20 -6.01 -9.03
C ASN A 58 -3.69 -5.48 -7.68
N PRO A 59 -2.43 -5.78 -7.30
CA PRO A 59 -1.88 -5.33 -6.03
C PRO A 59 -1.99 -3.81 -5.81
N LEU A 60 -1.69 -2.99 -6.82
CA LEU A 60 -1.77 -1.52 -6.72
C LEU A 60 -3.18 -1.00 -6.43
N LYS A 61 -4.21 -1.58 -7.07
CA LYS A 61 -5.61 -1.17 -6.87
C LYS A 61 -6.18 -1.67 -5.55
N MET A 62 -5.60 -2.73 -5.01
CA MET A 62 -6.11 -3.43 -3.83
C MET A 62 -5.34 -3.13 -2.55
N ALA A 63 -4.17 -2.48 -2.67
CA ALA A 63 -3.39 -1.99 -1.54
C ALA A 63 -4.16 -0.94 -0.72
N PRO A 64 -3.89 -0.82 0.59
CA PRO A 64 -3.02 -1.71 1.37
C PRO A 64 -3.67 -3.08 1.65
N HIS A 65 -2.83 -4.10 1.84
CA HIS A 65 -3.28 -5.44 2.22
C HIS A 65 -3.16 -5.65 3.73
N THR A 66 -4.29 -5.74 4.41
CA THR A 66 -4.35 -5.96 5.86
C THR A 66 -4.03 -7.41 6.24
N GLN A 67 -3.62 -7.63 7.49
CA GLN A 67 -3.38 -8.98 8.01
C GLN A 67 -4.61 -9.87 7.87
N SER A 68 -5.79 -9.36 8.22
CA SER A 68 -7.06 -10.10 8.15
C SER A 68 -7.40 -10.55 6.73
N GLN A 69 -7.16 -9.70 5.72
CA GLN A 69 -7.35 -10.06 4.32
C GLN A 69 -6.37 -11.15 3.86
N VAL A 70 -5.12 -11.09 4.31
CA VAL A 70 -4.06 -12.03 3.89
C VAL A 70 -4.24 -13.40 4.54
N ILE A 71 -4.69 -13.47 5.79
CA ILE A 71 -4.92 -14.74 6.49
C ILE A 71 -6.30 -15.35 6.20
N SER A 72 -7.23 -14.59 5.64
CA SER A 72 -8.57 -15.05 5.22
C SER A 72 -8.49 -16.35 4.42
N GLU A 73 -9.42 -17.29 4.66
CA GLU A 73 -9.56 -18.49 3.82
C GLU A 73 -9.93 -18.10 2.37
N ASN A 74 -10.78 -17.07 2.24
CA ASN A 74 -11.26 -16.57 0.96
C ASN A 74 -10.26 -15.61 0.33
N TRP A 75 -9.56 -16.06 -0.72
CA TRP A 75 -8.63 -15.26 -1.52
C TRP A 75 -9.05 -15.23 -3.00
N CYS A 76 -9.91 -14.28 -3.35
CA CYS A 76 -10.47 -14.12 -4.70
C CYS A 76 -9.72 -13.03 -5.49
N ARG A 77 -8.39 -13.16 -5.60
CA ARG A 77 -7.51 -12.18 -6.28
C ARG A 77 -6.60 -12.92 -7.27
N PRO A 78 -6.35 -12.37 -8.48
CA PRO A 78 -5.54 -13.01 -9.52
C PRO A 78 -4.02 -12.84 -9.29
N TYR A 79 -3.60 -12.81 -8.03
CA TYR A 79 -2.21 -12.69 -7.59
C TYR A 79 -2.04 -13.34 -6.22
N SER A 80 -0.82 -13.71 -5.83
CA SER A 80 -0.58 -14.45 -4.59
C SER A 80 -0.67 -13.56 -3.35
N ARG A 81 -0.91 -14.19 -2.19
CA ARG A 81 -0.81 -13.55 -0.87
C ARG A 81 0.61 -13.05 -0.59
N GLU A 82 1.60 -13.78 -1.08
CA GLU A 82 3.01 -13.42 -0.94
C GLU A 82 3.32 -12.13 -1.71
N LEU A 83 2.84 -11.98 -2.96
CA LEU A 83 2.97 -10.72 -3.68
C LEU A 83 2.24 -9.57 -2.97
N ALA A 84 1.13 -9.86 -2.30
CA ALA A 84 0.37 -8.84 -1.55
C ALA A 84 1.08 -8.38 -0.26
N ALA A 85 1.68 -9.30 0.49
CA ALA A 85 2.19 -9.03 1.84
C ALA A 85 3.72 -8.96 1.95
N PHE A 86 4.45 -9.64 1.07
CA PHE A 86 5.90 -9.74 1.07
C PHE A 86 6.47 -9.49 -0.34
N PRO A 87 6.18 -8.32 -0.96
CA PRO A 87 6.49 -8.08 -2.36
C PRO A 87 7.98 -7.91 -2.67
N ALA A 88 8.83 -7.75 -1.65
CA ALA A 88 10.27 -7.60 -1.80
C ALA A 88 11.02 -8.39 -0.73
N VAL A 89 12.26 -8.79 -1.03
CA VAL A 89 13.10 -9.64 -0.16
C VAL A 89 13.43 -9.01 1.20
N PHE A 90 13.36 -7.68 1.30
CA PHE A 90 13.55 -6.95 2.55
C PHE A 90 12.27 -6.85 3.40
N VAL A 91 11.10 -7.17 2.84
CA VAL A 91 9.85 -7.24 3.59
C VAL A 91 9.77 -8.63 4.21
N ARG A 92 10.28 -8.77 5.44
CA ARG A 92 10.38 -10.05 6.13
C ARG A 92 9.30 -10.22 7.20
N PRO A 93 8.89 -11.46 7.53
CA PRO A 93 7.88 -11.71 8.57
C PRO A 93 8.23 -11.09 9.93
N GLU A 94 9.50 -11.07 10.32
CA GLU A 94 9.95 -10.60 11.63
C GLU A 94 9.85 -9.07 11.78
N SER A 95 9.91 -8.33 10.67
CA SER A 95 9.84 -6.87 10.62
C SER A 95 8.59 -6.36 9.90
N LYS A 96 7.64 -7.25 9.56
CA LYS A 96 6.45 -6.87 8.78
C LYS A 96 5.56 -5.93 9.58
N ILE A 97 5.40 -4.72 9.05
CA ILE A 97 4.40 -3.76 9.51
C ILE A 97 3.11 -4.01 8.74
N TRP A 98 2.03 -4.29 9.47
CA TRP A 98 0.71 -4.55 8.90
C TRP A 98 -0.13 -3.27 8.86
N PRO A 99 -0.70 -2.92 7.69
CA PRO A 99 -1.80 -1.97 7.63
C PRO A 99 -2.98 -2.51 8.46
N THR A 100 -3.49 -1.69 9.38
CA THR A 100 -4.56 -2.09 10.31
C THR A 100 -5.95 -2.04 9.68
N VAL A 101 -6.11 -1.25 8.61
CA VAL A 101 -7.35 -1.10 7.84
C VAL A 101 -7.05 -1.13 6.34
N ALA A 102 -8.06 -1.47 5.55
CA ALA A 102 -7.99 -1.39 4.09
C ALA A 102 -7.98 0.09 3.63
N ARG A 103 -8.00 0.32 2.32
CA ARG A 103 -8.05 1.67 1.74
C ARG A 103 -9.26 2.45 2.28
N ILE A 104 -9.00 3.66 2.76
CA ILE A 104 -10.01 4.58 3.28
C ILE A 104 -10.94 5.05 2.16
N ASP A 105 -12.21 5.26 2.47
CA ASP A 105 -13.17 5.94 1.62
C ASP A 105 -13.28 7.42 2.03
N ASP A 106 -12.53 8.28 1.34
CA ASP A 106 -12.45 9.70 1.64
C ASP A 106 -13.82 10.39 1.46
N ALA A 107 -14.54 10.06 0.39
CA ALA A 107 -15.79 10.73 0.03
C ALA A 107 -16.94 10.35 0.97
N TYR A 108 -16.92 9.15 1.55
CA TYR A 108 -17.94 8.74 2.51
C TYR A 108 -17.85 9.55 3.80
N GLY A 109 -16.64 9.78 4.32
CA GLY A 109 -16.41 10.52 5.56
C GLY A 109 -16.91 11.96 5.47
N ASP A 110 -16.64 12.64 4.35
CA ASP A 110 -17.11 14.00 4.10
C ASP A 110 -18.64 14.10 4.03
N LYS A 111 -19.33 13.04 3.56
CA LYS A 111 -20.80 12.99 3.47
C LYS A 111 -21.48 12.62 4.79
N HIS A 112 -20.79 11.92 5.68
CA HIS A 112 -21.31 11.43 6.96
C HIS A 112 -20.40 11.88 8.10
N LEU A 113 -20.34 13.20 8.29
CA LEU A 113 -19.39 13.83 9.21
C LEU A 113 -19.64 13.40 10.67
N VAL A 114 -18.74 12.57 11.21
CA VAL A 114 -18.73 12.15 12.61
C VAL A 114 -17.35 12.47 13.18
N CYS A 115 -17.27 13.49 14.03
CA CYS A 115 -16.02 13.96 14.64
C CYS A 115 -15.93 13.70 16.15
N THR A 116 -16.75 12.78 16.65
CA THR A 116 -16.74 12.30 18.04
C THR A 116 -16.75 10.78 18.03
N CYS A 117 -16.36 10.15 19.14
CA CYS A 117 -16.37 8.69 19.22
C CYS A 117 -17.79 8.17 18.94
N PRO A 118 -17.97 7.24 17.97
CA PRO A 118 -19.26 6.58 17.77
C PRO A 118 -19.61 5.76 19.02
N ASN A 119 -20.90 5.51 19.26
CA ASN A 119 -21.27 4.61 20.34
C ASN A 119 -20.78 3.20 20.00
N PHE A 120 -20.37 2.44 21.01
CA PHE A 120 -19.96 1.04 20.83
C PHE A 120 -21.04 0.15 20.20
N THR A 121 -22.31 0.57 20.23
CA THR A 121 -23.44 -0.13 19.60
C THR A 121 -23.59 0.13 18.10
N ASP A 122 -22.88 1.10 17.54
CA ASP A 122 -22.97 1.49 16.13
C ASP A 122 -21.86 0.84 15.26
N LEU A 123 -21.06 -0.06 15.83
CA LEU A 123 -19.99 -0.85 15.21
C LEU A 123 -20.41 -2.31 15.01
#